data_AF-A0A367LVZ2-F1
#
_entry.id   AF-A0A367LVZ2-F1
#
_cell.length_a   1.000
_cell.length_b   1.000
_cell.length_c   1.000
_cell.angle_alpha   90.00
_cell.angle_beta   90.00
_cell.angle_gamma   90.00
#
_symmetry.space_group_name_H-M   'P 1'
#
loop_
_entity.id
_entity.type
_entity.pdbx_description
1 polymer ?
#
loop_
_entity_poly.entity_id
_entity_poly.type
_entity_poly.pdbx_seq_one_letter_code
_entity_poly.pdbx_strand_id
1 'polypeptide(L)'
;GEIRDLATAKAGFTAAMTGHQLWTTLHANDLVAIVERLKDLGIEQSLLTDPMLMTGLINQELVKTLCNSCKRPFAQAKAQLPADLIQRVERFCTPETIYVCGPGCADCNGTG
;
A
#
# COMPACT_ATOMS: atom_id res chain seq x y z
N GLY A 1 -6.40 16.72 -0.59
CA GLY A 1 -6.65 16.92 -2.04
C GLY A 1 -5.90 15.86 -2.83
N GLU A 2 -5.97 15.88 -4.15
CA GLU A 2 -5.14 15.06 -5.04
C GLU A 2 -4.27 15.98 -5.91
N ILE A 3 -2.98 15.68 -6.05
CA ILE A 3 -2.08 16.39 -6.97
C ILE A 3 -2.23 15.75 -8.35
N ARG A 4 -2.80 16.50 -9.30
CA ARG A 4 -2.97 16.07 -10.70
C ARG A 4 -2.07 16.80 -11.69
N ASP A 5 -1.62 17.99 -11.32
CA ASP A 5 -0.86 18.90 -12.18
C ASP A 5 0.20 19.68 -11.40
N LEU A 6 1.09 20.35 -12.15
CA LEU A 6 2.19 21.13 -11.60
C LEU A 6 1.71 22.33 -10.77
N ALA A 7 0.61 22.97 -11.15
CA ALA A 7 0.11 24.15 -10.45
C ALA A 7 -0.32 23.77 -9.02
N THR A 8 -1.07 22.67 -8.89
CA THR A 8 -1.50 22.09 -7.61
C THR A 8 -0.30 21.64 -6.78
N ALA A 9 0.67 20.97 -7.42
CA ALA A 9 1.89 20.53 -6.74
C ALA A 9 2.70 21.72 -6.18
N LYS A 10 2.93 22.76 -7.00
CA LYS A 10 3.64 23.98 -6.58
C LYS A 10 2.93 24.67 -5.42
N ALA A 11 1.61 24.84 -5.50
CA ALA A 11 0.84 25.42 -4.41
C ALA A 11 0.99 24.63 -3.10
N GLY A 12 0.98 23.29 -3.18
CA GLY A 12 1.21 22.41 -2.04
C GLY A 12 2.59 22.59 -1.40
N PHE A 13 3.65 22.60 -2.22
CA PHE A 13 5.02 22.84 -1.74
C PHE A 13 5.20 24.25 -1.18
N THR A 14 4.58 25.28 -1.79
CA THR A 14 4.60 26.64 -1.24
C THR A 14 3.92 26.70 0.13
N ALA A 15 2.76 26.04 0.30
CA ALA A 15 2.11 25.96 1.61
C ALA A 15 3.01 25.28 2.64
N ALA A 16 3.65 24.15 2.28
CA ALA A 16 4.58 23.43 3.14
C ALA A 16 5.78 24.29 3.58
N MET A 17 6.40 25.04 2.65
CA MET A 17 7.52 25.96 2.96
C MET A 17 7.13 27.09 3.91
N THR A 18 5.85 27.46 3.98
CA THR A 18 5.35 28.46 4.93
C THR A 18 4.92 27.87 6.28
N GLY A 19 5.23 26.58 6.53
CA GLY A 19 4.98 25.91 7.80
C GLY A 19 3.62 25.23 7.93
N HIS A 20 2.86 25.10 6.83
CA HIS A 20 1.59 24.38 6.85
C HIS A 20 1.81 22.88 6.60
N GLN A 21 1.39 22.03 7.54
CA GLN A 21 1.38 20.59 7.30
C GLN A 21 0.34 20.24 6.22
N LEU A 22 0.80 19.66 5.11
CA LEU A 22 -0.04 19.29 3.98
C LEU A 22 -0.13 17.77 3.83
N TRP A 23 -1.34 17.27 3.57
CA TRP A 23 -1.62 15.87 3.24
C TRP A 23 -2.37 15.82 1.91
N THR A 24 -1.84 15.04 0.98
CA THR A 24 -2.39 14.92 -0.37
C THR A 24 -2.16 13.53 -0.93
N THR A 25 -2.91 13.18 -1.96
CA THR A 25 -2.76 11.93 -2.70
C THR A 25 -2.27 12.21 -4.11
N LEU A 26 -1.77 11.18 -4.77
CA LEU A 26 -1.48 11.13 -6.19
C LEU A 26 -1.60 9.68 -6.66
N HIS A 27 -1.76 9.48 -7.96
CA HIS A 27 -1.68 8.15 -8.55
C HIS A 27 -0.22 7.80 -8.87
N ALA A 28 0.34 6.86 -8.11
CA ALA A 28 1.64 6.25 -8.32
C ALA A 28 1.53 4.74 -8.05
N ASN A 29 2.34 3.93 -8.74
CA ASN A 29 2.25 2.47 -8.64
C ASN A 29 2.93 1.91 -7.39
N ASP A 30 3.89 2.64 -6.84
CA ASP A 30 4.62 2.26 -5.63
C ASP A 30 5.15 3.51 -4.92
N LEU A 31 5.82 3.28 -3.79
CA LEU A 31 6.37 4.33 -2.93
C LEU A 31 7.41 5.20 -3.65
N VAL A 32 8.30 4.58 -4.45
CA VAL A 32 9.41 5.28 -5.11
C VAL A 32 8.89 6.09 -6.29
N ALA A 33 7.92 5.55 -7.02
CA ALA A 33 7.24 6.19 -8.12
C ALA A 33 6.54 7.50 -7.73
N ILE A 34 6.24 7.72 -6.44
CA ILE A 34 5.71 9.02 -5.97
C ILE A 34 6.69 10.16 -6.26
N VAL A 35 7.98 9.94 -5.96
CA VAL A 35 9.03 10.96 -6.15
C VAL A 35 9.26 11.21 -7.64
N GLU A 36 9.31 10.14 -8.44
CA GLU A 36 9.43 10.23 -9.89
C GLU A 36 8.24 10.98 -10.50
N ARG A 37 7.01 10.70 -10.04
CA ARG A 37 5.81 11.36 -10.53
C ARG A 37 5.80 12.86 -10.25
N LEU A 38 6.24 13.28 -9.07
CA LEU A 38 6.36 14.71 -8.73
C LEU A 38 7.46 15.39 -9.55
N LYS A 39 8.56 14.69 -9.81
CA LYS A 39 9.63 15.18 -10.70
C LYS A 39 9.13 15.34 -12.13
N ASP A 40 8.36 14.37 -12.65
CA ASP A 40 7.76 14.42 -13.99
C ASP A 40 6.75 15.57 -14.14
N LEU A 41 6.03 15.92 -13.06
CA LEU A 41 5.18 17.11 -13.04
C LEU A 41 5.99 18.40 -13.16
N GLY A 42 7.28 18.39 -12.81
CA GLY A 42 8.18 19.55 -12.88
C GLY A 42 8.51 20.16 -11.51
N ILE A 43 8.38 19.40 -10.42
CA ILE A 43 8.89 19.82 -9.11
C ILE A 43 10.41 19.63 -9.07
N GLU A 44 11.11 20.65 -8.57
CA GLU A 44 12.57 20.65 -8.47
C GLU A 44 13.05 19.59 -7.49
N GLN A 45 14.14 18.91 -7.86
CA GLN A 45 14.71 17.84 -7.05
C GLN A 45 15.12 18.32 -5.65
N SER A 46 15.59 19.57 -5.51
CA SER A 46 15.92 20.20 -4.23
C SER A 46 14.77 20.12 -3.22
N LEU A 47 13.54 20.40 -3.67
CA LEU A 47 12.33 20.36 -2.85
C LEU A 47 11.92 18.92 -2.52
N LEU A 48 12.06 17.99 -3.48
CA LEU A 48 11.73 16.57 -3.28
C LEU A 48 12.68 15.87 -2.31
N THR A 49 13.93 16.34 -2.23
CA THR A 49 14.95 15.80 -1.32
C THR A 49 15.00 16.52 0.03
N ASP A 50 14.21 17.57 0.23
CA ASP A 50 14.14 18.29 1.50
C ASP A 50 13.28 17.48 2.50
N PRO A 51 13.88 16.93 3.58
CA PRO A 51 13.15 16.12 4.55
C PRO A 51 12.14 16.93 5.38
N MET A 52 12.24 18.27 5.40
CA MET A 52 11.26 19.13 6.07
C MET A 52 9.99 19.31 5.21
N LEU A 53 10.10 19.20 3.89
CA LEU A 53 8.96 19.30 2.96
C LEU A 53 8.35 17.93 2.66
N MET A 54 9.19 16.93 2.45
CA MET A 54 8.79 15.54 2.17
C MET A 54 8.91 14.68 3.43
N THR A 55 8.04 14.93 4.41
CA THR A 55 8.12 14.30 5.73
C THR A 55 7.67 12.84 5.76
N GLY A 56 6.94 12.39 4.75
CA GLY A 56 6.45 11.02 4.66
C GLY A 56 5.82 10.70 3.31
N LEU A 57 6.05 9.47 2.86
CA LEU A 57 5.46 8.90 1.65
C LEU A 57 4.70 7.64 2.05
N ILE A 58 3.49 7.47 1.53
CA ILE A 58 2.64 6.31 1.83
C ILE A 58 2.17 5.73 0.50
N ASN A 59 2.48 4.46 0.26
CA ASN A 59 1.82 3.64 -0.76
C ASN A 59 0.83 2.71 -0.06
N GLN A 60 -0.42 2.69 -0.51
CA GLN A 60 -1.48 1.88 0.08
C GLN A 60 -2.12 1.00 -0.99
N GLU A 61 -2.19 -0.28 -0.71
CA GLU A 61 -2.95 -1.25 -1.49
C GLU A 61 -4.07 -1.84 -0.62
N LEU A 62 -5.20 -2.14 -1.26
CA LEU A 62 -6.30 -2.85 -0.60
C LEU A 62 -6.23 -4.32 -1.00
N VAL A 63 -6.10 -5.18 0.01
CA VAL A 63 -6.20 -6.63 -0.16
C VAL A 63 -7.54 -7.12 0.37
N LYS A 64 -8.06 -8.19 -0.23
CA LYS A 64 -9.31 -8.80 0.25
C LYS A 64 -9.12 -9.37 1.65
N THR A 65 -10.08 -9.11 2.54
CA THR A 65 -10.16 -9.78 3.84
C THR A 65 -10.71 -11.18 3.67
N LEU A 66 -10.22 -12.14 4.45
CA LEU A 66 -10.73 -13.51 4.45
C LEU A 66 -12.14 -13.58 5.04
N CYS A 67 -12.99 -14.45 4.49
CA CYS A 67 -14.29 -14.75 5.09
C CYS A 67 -14.12 -15.39 6.47
N ASN A 68 -14.81 -14.86 7.49
CA ASN A 68 -14.73 -15.40 8.85
C ASN A 68 -15.34 -16.81 8.99
N SER A 69 -16.27 -17.18 8.12
CA SER A 69 -17.00 -18.44 8.19
C SER A 69 -16.30 -19.59 7.49
N CYS A 70 -15.50 -19.33 6.44
CA CYS A 70 -14.86 -20.39 5.66
C CYS A 70 -13.33 -20.31 5.55
N LYS A 71 -12.66 -19.30 6.14
CA LYS A 71 -11.19 -19.24 6.19
C LYS A 71 -10.62 -20.52 6.80
N ARG A 72 -9.48 -20.99 6.27
CA ARG A 72 -8.86 -22.24 6.72
C ARG A 72 -7.55 -21.97 7.46
N PRO A 73 -7.26 -22.66 8.58
CA PRO A 73 -5.94 -22.59 9.20
C PRO A 73 -4.86 -22.99 8.19
N PHE A 74 -3.75 -22.25 8.15
CA PHE A 74 -2.64 -22.50 7.23
C PHE A 74 -2.14 -23.94 7.29
N ALA A 75 -1.99 -24.50 8.50
CA ALA A 75 -1.54 -25.88 8.71
C ALA A 75 -2.43 -26.92 7.99
N GLN A 76 -3.74 -26.69 7.88
CA GLN A 76 -4.67 -27.60 7.20
C GLN A 76 -4.70 -27.43 5.68
N ALA A 77 -4.28 -26.27 5.17
CA ALA A 77 -4.29 -25.94 3.75
C ALA A 77 -2.90 -26.01 3.10
N LYS A 78 -1.83 -26.08 3.89
CA LYS A 78 -0.43 -26.01 3.46
C LYS A 78 -0.11 -26.87 2.24
N ALA A 79 -0.57 -28.12 2.20
CA ALA A 79 -0.29 -29.04 1.08
C ALA A 79 -0.86 -28.59 -0.28
N GLN A 80 -1.80 -27.64 -0.28
CA GLN A 80 -2.49 -27.12 -1.48
C GLN A 80 -1.97 -25.73 -1.89
N LEU A 81 -1.05 -25.13 -1.12
CA LEU A 81 -0.56 -23.77 -1.34
C LEU A 81 0.72 -23.75 -2.18
N PRO A 82 0.98 -22.64 -2.91
CA PRO A 82 2.26 -22.44 -3.60
C PRO A 82 3.46 -22.53 -2.65
N ALA A 83 4.55 -23.15 -3.11
CA ALA A 83 5.74 -23.38 -2.28
C ALA A 83 6.38 -22.07 -1.78
N ASP A 84 6.35 -21.01 -2.60
CA ASP A 84 6.85 -19.68 -2.22
C ASP A 84 6.03 -19.05 -1.09
N LEU A 85 4.71 -19.20 -1.12
CA LEU A 85 3.83 -18.71 -0.05
C LEU A 85 4.09 -19.48 1.24
N ILE A 86 4.23 -20.81 1.17
CA ILE A 86 4.56 -21.65 2.32
C ILE A 86 5.87 -21.16 2.95
N GLN A 87 6.92 -21.00 2.14
CA GLN A 87 8.22 -20.56 2.62
C GLN A 87 8.15 -19.18 3.29
N ARG A 88 7.37 -18.24 2.72
CA ARG A 88 7.19 -16.90 3.29
C ARG A 88 6.47 -16.95 4.63
N VAL A 89 5.39 -17.72 4.74
CA VAL A 89 4.63 -17.86 6.00
C VAL A 89 5.50 -18.49 7.08
N GLU A 90 6.25 -19.55 6.75
CA GLU A 90 7.12 -20.22 7.73
C GLU A 90 8.33 -19.38 8.15
N ARG A 91 8.82 -18.50 7.27
CA ARG A 91 9.97 -17.65 7.56
C ARG A 91 9.61 -16.39 8.34
N PHE A 92 8.45 -15.80 8.07
CA PHE A 92 8.11 -14.45 8.53
C PHE A 92 6.88 -14.37 9.43
N CYS A 93 6.18 -15.48 9.66
CA CYS A 93 4.96 -15.52 10.47
C CYS A 93 5.02 -16.67 11.50
N THR A 94 4.00 -16.73 12.36
CA THR A 94 3.75 -17.86 13.26
C THR A 94 2.69 -18.76 12.60
N PRO A 95 3.06 -19.88 11.94
CA PRO A 95 2.16 -20.63 11.07
C PRO A 95 0.83 -21.07 11.72
N GLU A 96 0.84 -21.28 13.04
CA GLU A 96 -0.31 -21.71 13.83
C GLU A 96 -1.39 -20.62 13.96
N THR A 97 -1.03 -19.35 13.81
CA THR A 97 -1.96 -18.21 13.92
C THR A 97 -2.48 -17.74 12.55
N ILE A 98 -1.97 -18.32 11.47
CA ILE A 98 -2.23 -17.87 10.11
C ILE A 98 -3.42 -18.62 9.52
N TYR A 99 -4.27 -17.86 8.82
CA TYR A 99 -5.39 -18.37 8.03
C TYR A 99 -5.19 -18.03 6.56
N VAL A 100 -5.77 -18.85 5.69
CA VAL A 100 -5.78 -18.63 4.24
C VAL A 100 -7.20 -18.65 3.69
N CYS A 101 -7.34 -18.25 2.43
CA CYS A 101 -8.61 -18.23 1.72
C CYS A 101 -9.31 -19.60 1.77
N GLY A 102 -10.60 -19.56 2.09
CA GLY A 102 -11.46 -20.73 2.08
C GLY A 102 -11.92 -21.11 0.68
N PRO A 103 -12.67 -22.22 0.55
CA PRO A 103 -13.28 -22.61 -0.72
C PRO A 103 -14.44 -21.70 -1.15
N GLY A 104 -14.89 -20.77 -0.29
CA GLY A 104 -16.10 -19.99 -0.48
C GLY A 104 -17.32 -20.64 0.20
N CYS A 105 -18.25 -19.81 0.69
CA CYS A 105 -19.48 -20.23 1.33
C CYS A 105 -20.62 -19.23 1.05
N ALA A 106 -21.81 -19.46 1.63
CA ALA A 106 -22.94 -18.55 1.47
C ALA A 106 -22.64 -17.12 1.97
N ASP A 107 -21.92 -16.99 3.09
CA ASP A 107 -21.64 -15.67 3.71
C ASP A 107 -20.72 -14.79 2.86
N CYS A 108 -19.85 -15.40 2.04
CA CYS A 108 -18.98 -14.68 1.10
C CYS A 108 -19.39 -14.88 -0.36
N ASN A 109 -20.58 -15.41 -0.64
CA ASN A 109 -21.07 -15.69 -2.01
C ASN A 109 -20.06 -16.48 -2.87
N GLY A 110 -19.36 -17.44 -2.26
CA GLY A 110 -18.38 -18.29 -2.94
C GLY A 110 -17.02 -17.63 -3.24
N THR A 111 -16.74 -16.40 -2.79
CA THR A 111 -15.45 -15.75 -3.08
C THR A 111 -14.30 -16.20 -2.18
N GLY A 112 -14.64 -16.75 -1.00
CA GLY A 112 -13.69 -17.06 0.07
C GLY A 112 -13.30 -15.84 0.91
#